data_AF-A0A482XJD9-F1
#
_entry.id   AF-A0A482XJD9-F1
#
_cell.length_a   1.000
_cell.length_b   1.000
_cell.length_c   1.000
_cell.angle_alpha   90.00
_cell.angle_beta   90.00
_cell.angle_gamma   90.00
#
_symmetry.space_group_name_H-M   'P 1'
#
loop_
_entity.id
_entity.type
_entity.pdbx_description
1 polymer ?
#
loop_
_entity_poly.entity_id
_entity_poly.type
_entity_poly.pdbx_seq_one_letter_code
_entity_poly.pdbx_strand_id
1 'polypeptide(L)'
;MEGFKIAYIVFEKEGSREKAMNLDSSVPLVLTSKDVTVPFGIEKWCKEYNDSIPNVDEMLLDINNYVGNYDMKESANMEKEKSLGEPDEDGWVTVTKRGRKPGIARKESINKKIMKSEKKKRSKKELLNFYRFQIKESKMNSLMKLREKFEEDKKKIAVLKQTRKFKPFA
;
A
#
# COMPACT_ATOMS: atom_id res chain seq x y z
N MET A 1 17.52 -1.34 -17.45
CA MET A 1 16.31 -0.71 -16.88
C MET A 1 15.30 -0.56 -18.02
N GLU A 2 14.45 -1.56 -18.22
CA GLU A 2 13.39 -1.52 -19.22
C GLU A 2 12.10 -1.05 -18.53
N GLY A 3 11.77 0.22 -18.72
CA GLY A 3 10.52 0.83 -18.30
C GLY A 3 9.95 1.66 -19.45
N PHE A 4 8.64 1.94 -19.41
CA PHE A 4 8.00 2.79 -20.39
C PHE A 4 8.55 4.22 -20.32
N LYS A 5 9.05 4.73 -21.46
CA LYS A 5 9.49 6.12 -21.61
C LYS A 5 8.27 6.99 -21.91
N ILE A 6 7.72 7.64 -20.89
CA ILE A 6 6.58 8.54 -20.99
C ILE A 6 7.08 9.96 -20.74
N ALA A 7 6.74 10.89 -21.63
CA ALA A 7 7.00 12.32 -21.46
C ALA A 7 5.66 13.06 -21.43
N TYR A 8 5.53 14.02 -20.50
CA TYR A 8 4.38 14.91 -20.43
C TYR A 8 4.75 16.24 -21.09
N ILE A 9 4.00 16.63 -22.11
CA ILE A 9 4.18 17.89 -22.82
C ILE A 9 2.99 18.78 -22.48
N VAL A 10 3.26 19.91 -21.85
CA VAL A 10 2.25 20.91 -21.49
C VAL A 10 2.38 22.09 -22.45
N PHE A 11 1.30 22.40 -23.16
CA PHE A 11 1.23 23.54 -24.05
C PHE A 11 0.63 24.74 -23.32
N GLU A 12 1.18 25.93 -23.55
CA GLU A 12 0.65 27.18 -22.98
C GLU A 12 -0.74 27.53 -23.54
N LYS A 13 -1.00 27.18 -24.81
CA LYS A 13 -2.28 27.45 -25.50
C LYS A 13 -2.95 26.15 -25.93
N GLU A 14 -4.28 26.09 -25.78
CA GLU A 14 -5.07 24.91 -26.15
C GLU A 14 -4.97 24.59 -27.64
N GLY A 15 -5.06 25.61 -28.51
CA GLY A 15 -4.92 25.43 -29.97
C GLY A 15 -3.53 24.97 -30.42
N SER A 16 -2.49 25.09 -29.59
CA SER A 16 -1.14 24.60 -29.92
C SER A 16 -1.06 23.08 -29.84
N ARG A 17 -1.86 22.44 -28.96
CA ARG A 17 -1.94 20.98 -28.86
C ARG A 17 -2.50 20.38 -30.15
N GLU A 18 -3.60 20.93 -30.66
CA GLU A 18 -4.24 20.46 -31.89
C GLU A 18 -3.31 20.66 -33.09
N LYS A 19 -2.65 21.82 -33.19
CA LYS A 19 -1.63 22.07 -34.22
C LYS A 19 -0.48 21.08 -34.15
N ALA A 20 0.02 20.76 -32.96
CA ALA A 20 1.10 19.79 -32.77
C ALA A 20 0.68 18.36 -33.13
N MET A 21 -0.57 17.97 -32.87
CA MET A 21 -1.12 16.68 -33.30
C MET A 21 -1.34 16.60 -34.81
N ASN A 22 -1.64 17.72 -35.45
CA ASN A 22 -1.87 17.81 -36.90
C ASN A 22 -0.57 18.00 -37.71
N LEU A 23 0.61 17.97 -37.07
CA LEU A 23 1.88 17.99 -37.80
C LEU A 23 2.08 16.67 -38.56
N ASP A 24 2.53 16.78 -39.81
CA ASP A 24 2.76 15.62 -40.66
C ASP A 24 3.85 14.72 -40.08
N SER A 25 3.46 13.49 -39.70
CA SER A 25 4.39 12.45 -39.24
C SER A 25 5.30 11.93 -40.36
N SER A 26 5.04 12.33 -41.61
CA SER A 26 5.80 11.91 -42.80
C SER A 26 7.11 12.67 -42.97
N VAL A 27 7.26 13.85 -42.34
CA VAL A 27 8.50 14.63 -42.40
C VAL A 27 9.35 14.29 -41.18
N PRO A 28 10.61 13.83 -41.35
CA PRO A 28 11.47 13.57 -40.22
C PRO A 28 11.73 14.88 -39.47
N LEU A 29 11.34 14.96 -38.20
CA LEU A 29 11.76 16.05 -37.33
C LEU A 29 13.27 15.89 -37.05
N VAL A 30 14.07 16.72 -37.72
CA VAL A 30 15.51 16.73 -37.52
C VAL A 30 15.85 17.67 -36.36
N LEU A 31 16.40 17.12 -35.28
CA LEU A 31 16.81 17.87 -34.09
C LEU A 31 18.09 18.69 -34.32
N THR A 32 18.84 18.40 -35.38
CA THR A 32 20.13 19.03 -35.72
C THR A 32 20.04 19.67 -37.10
N SER A 33 19.86 21.00 -37.14
CA SER A 33 19.90 21.79 -38.37
C SER A 33 21.22 22.55 -38.48
N LYS A 34 21.50 23.20 -39.61
CA LYS A 34 22.68 24.06 -39.78
C LYS A 34 22.75 25.18 -38.74
N ASP A 35 21.59 25.59 -38.20
CA ASP A 35 21.46 26.66 -37.21
C ASP A 35 21.36 26.17 -35.76
N VAL A 36 21.07 24.88 -35.54
CA VAL A 36 20.88 24.30 -34.19
C VAL A 36 21.71 23.03 -34.08
N THR A 37 22.86 23.14 -33.42
CA THR A 37 23.77 22.02 -33.15
C THR A 37 23.54 21.49 -31.73
N VAL A 38 22.96 20.30 -31.64
CA VAL A 38 22.96 19.54 -30.38
C VAL A 38 24.36 18.94 -30.23
N PRO A 39 25.07 19.16 -29.10
CA PRO A 39 26.39 18.58 -28.90
C PRO A 39 26.28 17.05 -28.95
N PHE A 40 27.13 16.39 -29.73
CA PHE A 40 27.20 14.94 -29.86
C PHE A 40 28.63 14.43 -29.64
N GLY A 41 28.78 13.15 -29.32
CA GLY A 41 30.08 12.52 -29.09
C GLY A 41 30.82 13.10 -27.87
N ILE A 42 32.09 13.45 -28.05
CA ILE A 42 32.98 13.88 -26.97
C ILE A 42 32.49 15.18 -26.32
N GLU A 43 32.06 16.17 -27.11
CA GLU A 43 31.56 17.44 -26.57
C GLU A 43 30.36 17.25 -25.64
N LYS A 44 29.48 16.31 -26.00
CA LYS A 44 28.36 15.92 -25.15
C LYS A 44 28.85 15.35 -23.82
N TRP A 45 29.77 14.39 -23.86
CA TRP A 45 30.29 13.75 -22.66
C TRP A 45 31.10 14.69 -21.78
N CYS A 46 31.85 15.62 -22.38
CA CYS A 46 32.55 16.67 -21.63
C CYS A 46 31.56 17.61 -20.91
N LYS A 47 30.47 18.00 -21.59
CA LYS A 47 29.39 18.78 -20.95
C LYS A 47 28.73 17.99 -19.83
N GLU A 48 28.31 16.75 -20.08
CA GLU A 48 27.70 15.88 -19.07
C GLU A 48 28.62 15.67 -17.86
N TYR A 49 29.93 15.52 -18.07
CA TYR A 49 30.91 15.40 -16.99
C TYR A 49 31.03 16.70 -16.19
N ASN A 50 31.13 17.85 -16.85
CA ASN A 50 31.20 19.14 -16.17
C ASN A 50 29.91 19.43 -15.40
N ASP A 51 28.75 19.12 -15.97
CA ASP A 51 27.43 19.27 -15.33
C ASP A 51 27.25 18.31 -14.15
N SER A 52 27.96 17.17 -14.15
CA SER A 52 27.96 16.23 -13.02
C SER A 52 28.69 16.76 -11.80
N ILE A 53 29.52 17.80 -11.97
CA ILE A 53 30.21 18.48 -10.88
C ILE A 53 29.33 19.64 -10.43
N PRO A 54 28.59 19.51 -9.31
CA PRO A 54 27.73 20.58 -8.84
C PRO A 54 28.56 21.78 -8.39
N ASN A 55 28.01 22.98 -8.60
CA ASN A 55 28.54 24.18 -7.97
C ASN A 55 28.31 24.08 -6.45
N VAL A 56 29.40 24.09 -5.68
CA VAL A 56 29.37 23.87 -4.23
C VAL A 56 28.57 24.98 -3.54
N ASP A 57 28.70 26.22 -3.99
CA ASP A 57 28.05 27.37 -3.35
C ASP A 57 26.52 27.34 -3.53
N GLU A 58 26.07 27.01 -4.74
CA GLU A 58 24.63 26.84 -5.04
C GLU A 58 24.04 25.64 -4.29
N MET A 59 24.75 24.52 -4.28
CA MET A 59 24.31 23.32 -3.55
C MET A 59 24.20 23.58 -2.03
N LEU A 60 25.15 24.31 -1.46
CA LEU A 60 25.11 24.69 -0.04
C LEU A 60 23.92 25.59 0.25
N LEU A 61 23.62 26.56 -0.62
CA LEU A 61 22.45 27.42 -0.48
C LEU A 61 21.15 26.60 -0.47
N ASP A 62 21.02 25.66 -1.39
CA ASP A 62 19.85 24.78 -1.48
C ASP A 62 19.71 23.87 -0.25
N ILE A 63 20.81 23.29 0.23
CA ILE A 63 20.83 22.47 1.45
C ILE A 63 20.41 23.31 2.65
N ASN A 64 20.97 24.51 2.80
CA ASN A 64 20.65 25.40 3.93
C ASN A 64 19.18 25.81 3.90
N ASN A 65 18.64 26.14 2.73
CA ASN A 65 17.22 26.44 2.55
C ASN A 65 16.34 25.23 2.89
N TYR A 66 16.73 24.03 2.46
CA TYR A 66 15.99 22.81 2.77
C TYR A 66 15.99 22.50 4.27
N VAL A 67 17.16 22.55 4.91
CA VAL A 67 17.32 22.30 6.36
C VAL A 67 16.56 23.35 7.16
N GLY A 68 16.67 24.64 6.81
CA GLY A 68 15.91 25.70 7.47
C GLY A 68 14.40 25.50 7.36
N ASN A 69 13.89 25.13 6.18
CA ASN A 69 12.48 24.81 5.98
C ASN A 69 12.03 23.57 6.76
N TYR A 70 12.90 22.57 6.88
CA TYR A 70 12.63 21.37 7.67
C TYR A 70 12.54 21.71 9.17
N ASP A 71 13.51 22.45 9.69
CA ASP A 71 13.56 22.86 11.09
C ASP A 71 12.36 23.73 11.47
N MET A 72 11.93 24.65 10.60
CA MET A 72 10.70 25.43 10.78
C MET A 72 9.44 24.55 10.82
N LYS A 73 9.37 23.51 9.99
CA LYS A 73 8.23 22.58 10.00
C LYS A 73 8.23 21.73 11.26
N GLU A 74 9.39 21.25 11.69
CA GLU A 74 9.53 20.45 12.91
C GLU A 74 9.23 21.29 14.15
N SER A 75 9.66 22.55 14.23
CA SER A 75 9.31 23.44 15.35
C SER A 75 7.81 23.72 15.41
N ALA A 76 7.16 24.02 14.28
CA ALA A 76 5.72 24.21 14.22
C ALA A 76 4.94 22.93 14.59
N ASN A 77 5.43 21.75 14.18
CA ASN A 77 4.85 20.48 14.61
C ASN A 77 5.04 20.26 16.11
N MET A 78 6.22 20.57 16.66
CA MET A 78 6.47 20.50 18.10
C MET A 78 5.57 21.42 18.91
N GLU A 79 5.31 22.64 18.42
CA GLU A 79 4.39 23.59 19.07
C GLU A 79 2.95 23.09 19.05
N LYS A 80 2.47 22.58 17.91
CA LYS A 80 1.15 21.94 17.80
C LYS A 80 1.02 20.73 18.72
N GLU A 81 2.09 19.94 18.87
CA GLU A 81 2.09 18.80 19.79
C GLU A 81 2.12 19.24 21.26
N LYS A 82 2.76 20.36 21.58
CA LYS A 82 2.73 20.94 22.95
C LYS A 82 1.35 21.48 23.29
N SER A 83 0.68 22.18 22.37
CA SER A 83 -0.68 22.67 22.61
C SER A 83 -1.68 21.53 22.78
N LEU A 84 -1.49 20.38 22.11
CA LEU A 84 -2.26 19.17 22.38
C LEU A 84 -2.02 18.57 23.78
N GLY A 85 -0.96 18.97 24.48
CA GLY A 85 -0.70 18.56 25.87
C GLY A 85 -1.39 19.44 26.91
N GLU A 86 -2.00 20.55 26.51
CA GLU A 86 -2.81 21.38 27.39
C GLU A 86 -4.18 20.74 27.59
N PRO A 87 -4.77 20.82 28.80
CA PRO A 87 -6.09 20.23 29.05
C PRO A 87 -7.15 20.99 28.25
N ASP A 88 -8.00 20.24 27.54
CA ASP A 88 -9.15 20.78 26.83
C ASP A 88 -10.17 21.41 27.82
N GLU A 89 -11.17 22.14 27.31
CA GLU A 89 -12.23 22.77 28.12
C GLU A 89 -12.97 21.77 29.04
N ASP A 90 -13.01 20.49 28.66
CA ASP A 90 -13.58 19.38 29.43
C ASP A 90 -12.56 18.69 30.39
N GLY A 91 -11.35 19.23 30.54
CA GLY A 91 -10.31 18.75 31.45
C GLY A 91 -9.57 17.48 31.02
N TRP A 92 -9.76 17.02 29.78
CA TRP A 92 -9.03 15.88 29.22
C TRP A 92 -7.66 16.31 28.69
N VAL A 93 -6.62 15.52 28.99
CA VAL A 93 -5.26 15.73 28.45
C VAL A 93 -5.01 14.69 27.36
N THR A 94 -4.71 15.14 26.14
CA THR A 94 -4.38 14.22 25.04
C THR A 94 -2.99 13.61 25.26
N VAL A 95 -2.88 12.28 25.24
CA VAL A 95 -1.60 11.58 25.40
C VAL A 95 -0.71 11.87 24.19
N THR A 96 0.32 12.69 24.41
CA THR A 96 1.30 13.05 23.39
C THR A 96 2.27 11.91 23.13
N LYS A 97 2.88 11.90 21.93
CA LYS A 97 3.75 10.83 21.46
C LYS A 97 5.17 10.90 22.06
N ARG A 98 5.51 11.91 22.86
CA ARG A 98 6.88 12.16 23.34
C ARG A 98 7.19 11.40 24.63
N GLY A 99 8.30 10.67 24.60
CA GLY A 99 8.85 9.92 25.73
C GLY A 99 9.81 8.83 25.27
N ARG A 100 10.44 8.11 26.22
CA ARG A 100 11.39 7.02 25.95
C ARG A 100 10.82 5.87 25.09
N LYS A 101 9.48 5.82 24.94
CA LYS A 101 8.77 4.90 24.05
C LYS A 101 7.75 5.68 23.22
N PRO A 102 8.13 6.24 22.07
CA PRO A 102 7.17 6.94 21.23
C PRO A 102 6.04 6.00 20.83
N GLY A 103 4.80 6.49 20.92
CA GLY A 103 3.61 5.74 20.51
C GLY A 103 3.74 5.24 19.07
N ILE A 104 3.11 4.10 18.79
CA ILE A 104 3.16 3.47 17.48
C ILE A 104 2.60 4.43 16.41
N ALA A 105 3.32 4.60 15.30
CA ALA A 105 2.86 5.45 14.20
C ALA A 105 1.47 4.99 13.73
N ARG A 106 0.53 5.95 13.57
CA ARG A 106 -0.84 5.71 13.08
C ARG A 106 -0.86 5.42 11.57
N LYS A 107 -0.05 4.48 11.12
CA LYS A 107 -0.09 3.95 9.76
C LYS A 107 -1.12 2.82 9.73
N GLU A 108 -1.99 2.81 8.74
CA GLU A 108 -3.05 1.79 8.62
C GLU A 108 -2.51 0.36 8.67
N SER A 109 -1.35 0.12 8.06
CA SER A 109 -0.70 -1.19 8.04
C SER A 109 -0.29 -1.65 9.45
N ILE A 110 0.10 -0.73 10.31
CA ILE A 110 0.50 -1.01 11.69
C ILE A 110 -0.74 -1.21 12.55
N ASN A 111 -1.78 -0.38 12.39
CA ASN A 111 -3.07 -0.55 13.07
C ASN A 111 -3.69 -1.92 12.75
N LYS A 112 -3.64 -2.35 11.48
CA LYS A 112 -4.11 -3.68 11.06
C LYS A 112 -3.34 -4.81 11.75
N LYS A 113 -2.02 -4.66 11.96
CA LYS A 113 -1.20 -5.66 12.68
C LYS A 113 -1.55 -5.71 14.18
N ILE A 114 -1.71 -4.54 14.82
CA ILE A 114 -2.12 -4.45 16.24
C ILE A 114 -3.48 -5.13 16.43
N MET A 115 -4.47 -4.77 15.61
CA MET A 115 -5.81 -5.35 15.66
C MET A 115 -5.80 -6.87 15.46
N LYS A 116 -5.00 -7.40 14.54
CA LYS A 116 -4.83 -8.85 14.37
C LYS A 116 -4.24 -9.51 15.63
N SER A 117 -3.23 -8.88 16.25
CA SER A 117 -2.61 -9.40 17.47
C SER A 117 -3.57 -9.39 18.66
N GLU A 118 -4.40 -8.36 18.78
CA GLU A 118 -5.42 -8.26 19.83
C GLU A 118 -6.53 -9.30 19.63
N LYS A 119 -7.03 -9.49 18.40
CA LYS A 119 -7.99 -10.56 18.10
C LYS A 119 -7.45 -11.93 18.50
N LYS A 120 -6.18 -12.22 18.20
CA LYS A 120 -5.52 -13.48 18.60
C LYS A 120 -5.35 -13.61 20.11
N LYS A 121 -5.14 -12.51 20.84
CA LYS A 121 -5.10 -12.52 22.31
C LYS A 121 -6.50 -12.72 22.90
N ARG A 122 -7.54 -12.08 22.34
CA ARG A 122 -8.94 -12.25 22.76
C ARG A 122 -9.43 -13.67 22.54
N SER A 123 -9.17 -14.26 21.37
CA SER A 123 -9.55 -15.65 21.09
C SER A 123 -8.88 -16.68 22.00
N LYS A 124 -7.72 -16.36 22.60
CA LYS A 124 -7.07 -17.19 23.62
C LYS A 124 -7.66 -17.01 25.03
N LYS A 125 -8.25 -15.84 25.30
CA LYS A 125 -8.88 -15.50 26.59
C LYS A 125 -10.35 -15.89 26.64
N GLU A 126 -11.00 -16.02 25.49
CA GLU A 126 -12.31 -16.65 25.38
C GLU A 126 -12.22 -18.08 25.88
N LEU A 127 -12.79 -18.35 27.06
CA LEU A 127 -12.85 -19.68 27.64
C LEU A 127 -13.87 -20.52 26.86
N LEU A 128 -13.44 -21.04 25.71
CA LEU A 128 -14.15 -22.10 25.00
C LEU A 128 -14.32 -23.28 25.96
N ASN A 129 -15.55 -23.75 26.12
CA ASN A 129 -15.92 -24.85 27.02
C ASN A 129 -15.80 -24.51 28.51
N PHE A 130 -15.98 -23.24 28.89
CA PHE A 130 -15.98 -22.84 30.31
C PHE A 130 -17.07 -23.58 31.10
N TYR A 131 -18.25 -23.73 30.52
CA TYR A 131 -19.37 -24.36 31.18
C TYR A 131 -19.60 -25.80 30.70
N ARG A 132 -20.02 -26.65 31.64
CA ARG A 132 -20.32 -28.06 31.39
C ARG A 132 -21.42 -28.27 30.35
N PHE A 133 -22.37 -27.34 30.24
CA PHE A 133 -23.42 -27.40 29.21
C PHE A 133 -22.85 -27.20 27.80
N GLN A 134 -21.86 -26.32 27.61
CA GLN A 134 -21.20 -26.07 26.33
C GLN A 134 -20.45 -27.32 25.84
N ILE A 135 -19.81 -28.05 26.75
CA ILE A 135 -19.17 -29.34 26.46
C ILE A 135 -20.22 -30.39 26.08
N LYS A 136 -21.35 -30.44 26.79
CA LYS A 136 -22.43 -31.39 26.50
C LYS A 136 -23.06 -31.10 25.13
N GLU A 137 -23.35 -29.84 24.84
CA GLU A 137 -23.95 -29.40 23.58
C GLU A 137 -23.00 -29.63 22.39
N SER A 138 -21.71 -29.30 22.51
CA SER A 138 -20.73 -29.58 21.45
C SER A 138 -20.61 -31.08 21.13
N LYS A 139 -20.65 -31.95 22.14
CA LYS A 139 -20.68 -33.42 21.96
C LYS A 139 -21.98 -33.90 21.33
N MET A 140 -23.12 -33.33 21.70
CA MET A 140 -24.41 -33.67 21.09
C MET A 140 -24.43 -33.23 19.62
N ASN A 141 -23.93 -32.04 19.30
CA ASN A 141 -23.85 -31.53 17.94
C ASN A 141 -22.90 -32.35 17.07
N SER A 142 -21.76 -32.82 17.61
CA SER A 142 -20.87 -33.72 16.86
C SER A 142 -21.50 -35.09 16.60
N LEU A 143 -22.24 -35.64 17.56
CA LEU A 143 -23.00 -36.89 17.39
C LEU A 143 -24.12 -36.76 16.35
N MET A 144 -24.86 -35.65 16.35
CA MET A 144 -25.91 -35.40 15.35
C MET A 144 -25.32 -35.31 13.94
N LYS A 145 -24.25 -34.52 13.75
CA LYS A 145 -23.54 -34.44 12.46
C LYS A 145 -23.03 -35.80 11.98
N LEU A 146 -22.57 -36.66 12.90
CA LEU A 146 -22.11 -38.00 12.55
C LEU A 146 -23.26 -38.90 12.08
N ARG A 147 -24.43 -38.80 12.71
CA ARG A 147 -25.65 -39.53 12.31
C ARG A 147 -26.14 -39.08 10.93
N GLU A 148 -26.20 -37.77 10.70
CA GLU A 148 -26.58 -37.19 9.40
C GLU A 148 -25.68 -37.72 8.28
N LYS A 149 -24.35 -37.62 8.48
CA LYS A 149 -23.37 -38.13 7.50
C LYS A 149 -23.51 -39.63 7.26
N PHE A 150 -23.79 -40.41 8.31
CA PHE A 150 -24.00 -41.84 8.20
C PHE A 150 -25.26 -42.19 7.38
N GLU A 151 -26.35 -41.45 7.57
CA GLU A 151 -27.57 -41.64 6.77
C GLU A 151 -27.35 -41.30 5.30
N GLU A 152 -26.63 -40.21 5.01
CA GLU A 152 -26.24 -39.85 3.64
C GLU A 152 -25.40 -40.95 2.99
N ASP A 153 -24.40 -41.47 3.69
CA ASP A 153 -23.54 -42.52 3.15
C ASP A 153 -24.30 -43.84 2.98
N LYS A 154 -25.25 -44.15 3.86
CA LYS A 154 -26.17 -45.31 3.69
C LYS A 154 -27.02 -45.15 2.43
N LYS A 155 -27.56 -43.95 2.16
CA LYS A 155 -28.30 -43.66 0.92
C LYS A 155 -27.42 -43.83 -0.32
N LYS A 156 -26.18 -43.30 -0.30
CA LYS A 156 -25.21 -43.46 -1.41
C LYS A 156 -24.89 -44.94 -1.67
N ILE A 157 -24.65 -45.73 -0.63
CA ILE A 157 -24.36 -47.16 -0.77
C ILE A 157 -25.56 -47.91 -1.36
N ALA A 158 -26.79 -47.57 -0.97
CA ALA A 158 -28.00 -48.17 -1.53
C ALA A 158 -28.12 -47.90 -3.04
N VAL A 159 -27.87 -46.66 -3.47
CA VAL A 159 -27.83 -46.28 -4.90
C VAL A 159 -26.74 -47.07 -5.64
N LEU A 160 -25.52 -47.14 -5.11
CA LEU A 160 -24.42 -47.91 -5.70
C LEU A 160 -24.71 -49.41 -5.80
N LYS A 161 -25.41 -49.98 -4.83
CA LYS A 161 -25.84 -51.39 -4.88
C LYS A 161 -26.92 -51.62 -5.93
N GLN A 162 -27.83 -50.66 -6.13
CA GLN A 162 -28.86 -50.74 -7.18
C GLN A 162 -28.25 -50.62 -8.58
N THR A 163 -27.29 -49.72 -8.79
CA THR A 163 -26.61 -49.58 -10.10
C THR A 163 -25.72 -50.78 -10.42
N ARG A 164 -25.11 -51.41 -9.41
CA ARG A 164 -24.28 -52.62 -9.56
C ARG A 164 -25.06 -53.93 -9.69
N LYS A 165 -26.39 -53.95 -9.52
CA LYS A 165 -27.19 -55.16 -9.75
C LYS A 165 -27.20 -55.46 -11.25
N PHE A 166 -26.54 -56.55 -11.63
CA PHE A 166 -26.52 -57.08 -12.99
C PHE A 166 -27.95 -57.36 -13.47
N LYS A 167 -28.31 -56.85 -14.64
CA LYS A 167 -29.63 -57.04 -15.28
C LYS A 167 -29.45 -57.92 -16.52
N PRO A 168 -29.67 -59.24 -16.42
CA PRO A 168 -29.39 -60.18 -17.52
C PRO A 168 -30.38 -60.13 -18.70
N PHE A 169 -31.50 -59.40 -18.60
CA PHE A 169 -32.55 -59.37 -19.63
C PHE A 169 -33.10 -57.95 -19.89
N ALA A 170 -32.24 -56.94 -19.82
CA ALA A 170 -32.54 -55.57 -20.26
C ALA A 170 -31.67 -55.20 -21.46
#